data_AF-A0A934BFF0-F1
#
_entry.id   AF-A0A934BFF0-F1
#
_cell.length_a   1.000
_cell.length_b   1.000
_cell.length_c   1.000
_cell.angle_alpha   90.00
_cell.angle_beta   90.00
_cell.angle_gamma   90.00
#
_symmetry.space_group_name_H-M   'P 1'
#
loop_
_entity.id
_entity.type
_entity.pdbx_description
1 polymer ?
#
loop_
_entity_poly.entity_id
_entity_poly.type
_entity_poly.pdbx_seq_one_letter_code
_entity_poly.pdbx_strand_id
1 'polypeptide(L)' 'MNYSFHPDAEKELNEAVDYYNECQNGLGLEFAKEVYLAIQNILSFPHAWAQLSSNTRRCLTNRFPYGVIYQ' A
#
# COMPACT_ATOMS: atom_id res chain seq x y z
N MET A 1 9.09 14.06 3.43
CA MET A 1 7.76 14.05 2.78
C MET A 1 6.82 13.30 3.73
N ASN A 2 5.65 13.85 4.07
CA ASN A 2 4.70 13.22 4.99
C ASN A 2 3.57 12.56 4.19
N TYR A 3 2.95 11.50 4.71
CA TYR A 3 1.77 10.88 4.12
C TYR A 3 0.70 10.67 5.18
N SER A 4 -0.55 10.54 4.75
CA SER A 4 -1.69 10.21 5.60
C SER A 4 -2.58 9.24 4.85
N PHE A 5 -3.14 8.27 5.57
CA PHE A 5 -4.13 7.37 4.99
C PHE A 5 -5.49 8.05 4.92
N HIS A 6 -6.24 7.75 3.86
CA HIS A 6 -7.69 7.88 3.90
C HIS A 6 -8.24 6.88 4.93
N PRO A 7 -9.29 7.19 5.71
CA PRO A 7 -9.83 6.26 6.71
C PRO A 7 -10.17 4.88 6.12
N ASP A 8 -10.74 4.83 4.91
CA ASP A 8 -11.01 3.56 4.24
C ASP A 8 -9.74 2.79 3.85
N ALA A 9 -8.66 3.50 3.48
CA ALA A 9 -7.39 2.88 3.13
C ALA A 9 -6.66 2.33 4.39
N GLU A 10 -6.75 3.04 5.51
CA GLU A 10 -6.25 2.55 6.80
C GLU A 10 -7.02 1.31 7.24
N LYS A 11 -8.35 1.33 7.12
CA LYS A 11 -9.20 0.17 7.42
C LYS A 11 -8.85 -1.02 6.54
N GLU A 12 -8.76 -0.84 5.22
CA GLU A 12 -8.39 -1.89 4.27
C GLU A 12 -7.02 -2.49 4.56
N LEU A 13 -6.03 -1.65 4.91
CA LEU A 13 -4.69 -2.09 5.31
C LEU A 13 -4.76 -2.99 6.55
N ASN A 14 -5.49 -2.59 7.59
CA ASN A 14 -5.62 -3.37 8.81
C ASN A 14 -6.35 -4.70 8.56
N GLU A 15 -7.46 -4.69 7.81
CA GLU A 15 -8.20 -5.90 7.46
C GLU A 15 -7.32 -6.90 6.68
N ALA A 16 -6.49 -6.41 5.76
CA ALA A 16 -5.57 -7.25 5.00
C ALA A 16 -4.39 -7.78 5.86
N VAL A 17 -3.88 -6.98 6.79
CA VAL A 17 -2.87 -7.44 7.77
C VAL A 17 -3.42 -8.59 8.62
N ASP A 18 -4.62 -8.42 9.16
CA ASP A 18 -5.28 -9.44 9.98
C ASP A 18 -5.50 -10.72 9.17
N TYR A 19 -6.09 -10.61 7.98
CA TYR A 19 -6.33 -11.75 7.08
C TYR A 19 -5.07 -12.56 6.78
N TYR A 20 -3.97 -11.87 6.40
CA TYR A 20 -2.73 -12.58 6.09
C TYR A 20 -2.10 -13.21 7.32
N ASN A 21 -2.20 -12.57 8.48
CA ASN A 21 -1.68 -13.13 9.73
C ASN A 21 -2.48 -14.35 10.21
N GLU A 22 -3.79 -14.39 9.95
CA GLU A 22 -4.63 -15.58 10.16
C GLU A 22 -4.24 -16.73 9.22
N CYS A 23 -3.89 -16.42 7.97
CA CYS A 23 -3.45 -17.42 7.00
C CYS A 23 -2.10 -18.05 7.38
N GLN A 24 -1.14 -17.22 7.81
CA GLN A 24 0.14 -17.67 8.33
C GLN A 24 0.69 -16.64 9.32
N ASN A 25 1.08 -17.11 10.51
CA ASN A 25 1.66 -16.24 11.53
C ASN A 25 2.87 -15.47 10.97
N GLY A 26 2.84 -14.14 11.11
CA GLY A 26 3.87 -13.23 10.63
C GLY A 26 3.67 -12.71 9.20
N LEU A 27 2.79 -13.32 8.39
CA LEU A 27 2.57 -12.91 7.01
C LEU A 27 1.90 -11.52 6.91
N GLY A 28 1.03 -11.17 7.86
CA GLY A 28 0.44 -9.83 7.95
C GLY A 28 1.49 -8.73 8.18
N LEU A 29 2.54 -9.02 8.96
CA LEU A 29 3.65 -8.08 9.16
C LEU A 29 4.49 -7.93 7.88
N GLU A 30 4.69 -9.01 7.14
CA GLU A 30 5.35 -8.92 5.84
C GLU A 30 4.52 -8.13 4.82
N PHE A 31 3.19 -8.27 4.84
CA PHE A 31 2.27 -7.47 4.02
C PHE A 31 2.36 -5.97 4.37
N ALA A 32 2.26 -5.62 5.65
CA ALA A 32 2.39 -4.24 6.11
C ALA A 32 3.73 -3.61 5.68
N LYS A 33 4.83 -4.38 5.80
CA LYS A 33 6.15 -3.95 5.36
C LYS A 33 6.21 -3.69 3.85
N GLU A 34 5.59 -4.55 3.04
CA GLU A 34 5.55 -4.38 1.59
C GLU A 34 4.78 -3.12 1.18
N VAL A 35 3.63 -2.86 1.83
CA VAL A 35 2.85 -1.62 1.62
C VAL A 35 3.67 -0.39 2.02
N TYR A 36 4.37 -0.46 3.16
CA TYR A 36 5.24 0.63 3.60
C TYR A 36 6.36 0.92 2.59
N LEU A 37 7.00 -0.12 2.03
CA LEU A 37 8.02 0.05 0.99
C LEU A 37 7.45 0.70 -0.28
N ALA A 38 6.24 0.32 -0.69
CA ALA A 38 5.55 0.97 -1.80
C ALA A 38 5.33 2.47 -1.52
N ILE A 39 4.91 2.84 -0.30
CA ILE A 39 4.77 4.24 0.11
C ILE A 39 6.11 4.97 0.08
N GLN A 40 7.19 4.38 0.60
CA GLN A 40 8.52 5.02 0.55
C GLN A 40 8.99 5.30 -0.89
N ASN A 41 8.72 4.37 -1.80
CA ASN A 41 9.01 4.56 -3.22
C ASN A 41 8.15 5.69 -3.80
N ILE A 42 6.85 5.77 -3.45
CA ILE A 42 5.97 6.86 -3.86
C ILE A 42 6.50 8.22 -3.39
N LEU A 43 6.91 8.32 -2.12
CA LEU A 43 7.44 9.56 -1.57
C LEU A 43 8.75 10.00 -2.24
N SER A 44 9.56 9.04 -2.68
CA SER A 44 10.80 9.30 -3.41
C SER A 44 10.56 9.69 -4.87
N PHE A 45 9.54 9.09 -5.50
CA PHE A 45 9.25 9.26 -6.93
C PHE A 45 7.75 9.44 -7.21
N PRO A 46 7.11 10.53 -6.75
CA PRO A 46 5.64 10.67 -6.77
C PRO A 46 5.00 10.66 -8.17
N HIS A 47 5.80 10.79 -9.23
CA HIS A 47 5.32 10.80 -10.62
C HIS A 47 5.73 9.55 -11.42
N ALA A 48 6.42 8.57 -10.81
CA ALA A 48 6.98 7.42 -11.53
C ALA A 48 5.93 6.43 -12.04
N TRP A 49 4.75 6.35 -11.40
CA TRP A 49 3.70 5.43 -11.80
C TRP A 49 2.68 6.09 -12.70
N ALA A 50 2.13 5.33 -13.66
CA ALA A 50 1.11 5.80 -14.57
C ALA A 50 -0.14 6.32 -13.82
N GLN A 51 -0.78 7.34 -14.39
CA GLN A 51 -2.05 7.83 -13.89
C GLN A 51 -3.12 6.76 -14.05
N LEU A 52 -3.83 6.48 -12.96
CA LEU A 52 -5.01 5.62 -12.95
C LEU A 52 -6.27 6.43 -13.28
N SER A 53 -6.29 7.71 -12.87
CA SER A 53 -7.33 8.68 -13.19
C SER A 53 -6.73 10.07 -13.33
N SER A 54 -7.57 11.10 -13.51
CA SER A 54 -7.12 12.51 -13.59
C SER A 54 -6.20 12.92 -12.43
N ASN A 55 -6.48 12.43 -11.21
CA ASN A 55 -5.81 12.88 -9.99
C ASN A 55 -5.14 11.75 -9.19
N THR A 56 -5.19 10.50 -9.68
CA THR A 56 -4.65 9.37 -8.91
C THR A 56 -3.67 8.54 -9.70
N ARG A 57 -2.74 7.93 -8.98
CA ARG A 57 -1.74 6.98 -9.49
C ARG A 57 -1.79 5.70 -8.66
N ARG A 58 -1.30 4.60 -9.22
CA ARG A 58 -1.28 3.29 -8.55
C ARG A 58 0.13 2.70 -8.56
N CYS A 59 0.68 2.47 -7.37
CA CYS A 59 1.90 1.69 -7.17
C CYS A 59 1.53 0.26 -6.77
N LEU A 60 1.93 -0.73 -7.56
CA LEU A 60 1.74 -2.13 -7.18
C LEU A 60 2.76 -2.54 -6.10
N THR A 61 2.35 -3.41 -5.18
CA THR A 61 3.30 -4.14 -4.32
C THR A 61 3.95 -5.26 -5.12
N ASN A 62 5.16 -5.69 -4.76
CA ASN A 62 5.87 -6.75 -5.52
C ASN A 62 5.44 -8.15 -5.09
N ARG A 63 5.23 -8.37 -3.79
CA ARG A 63 4.96 -9.71 -3.24
C ARG A 63 3.47 -10.05 -3.12
N PHE A 64 2.64 -9.06 -2.85
CA PHE A 64 1.21 -9.24 -2.59
C PHE A 64 0.36 -8.71 -3.75
N PRO A 65 -0.84 -9.25 -3.98
CA PRO A 65 -1.73 -8.82 -5.05
C PRO A 65 -2.47 -7.51 -4.70
N TYR A 66 -1.74 -6.50 -4.23
CA TYR A 66 -2.27 -5.20 -3.79
C TYR A 66 -1.63 -4.04 -4.54
N GLY A 67 -2.29 -2.88 -4.50
CA GLY A 67 -1.76 -1.64 -5.04
C GLY A 67 -2.14 -0.44 -4.18
N VAL A 68 -1.16 0.42 -3.92
CA VAL A 68 -1.35 1.68 -3.21
C VAL A 68 -1.82 2.74 -4.20
N ILE A 69 -3.05 3.22 -4.03
CA ILE A 69 -3.60 4.35 -4.78
C ILE A 69 -3.29 5.63 -4.02
N TYR A 70 -2.73 6.63 -4.70
CA TYR A 70 -2.33 7.90 -4.10
C TYR A 70 -2.62 9.09 -5.03
N GLN A 71 -2.60 10.29 -4.45
CA GLN A 71 -2.78 11.59 -5.12
C GLN A 71 -1.67 12.55 -4.68
#